data_AF-A0A1G9ICT1-F1
#
_entry.id   AF-A0A1G9ICT1-F1
#
_cell.length_a   1.000
_cell.length_b   1.000
_cell.length_c   1.000
_cell.angle_alpha   90.00
_cell.angle_beta   90.00
_cell.angle_gamma   90.00
#
_symmetry.space_group_name_H-M   'P 1'
#
loop_
_entity.id
_entity.type
_entity.pdbx_description
1 polymer ?
#
loop_
_entity_poly.entity_id
_entity_poly.type
_entity_poly.pdbx_seq_one_letter_code
_entity_poly.pdbx_strand_id
1 'polypeptide(L)'
;MGEQRQRYNEKFKREAVKYIQEQTKTVVEIGEELGISPGVLHNWLAKYREFGNEPVNSAEKVRELEQRLLEQEKELQARAQRIADVEEELAIVKKAVHIFSKPKN
;
A
#
# COMPACT_ATOMS: atom_id res chain seq x y z
N MET A 1 36.89 8.13 -17.64
CA MET A 1 36.35 8.71 -18.88
C MET A 1 35.23 9.65 -18.48
N GLY A 2 35.39 10.96 -18.65
CA GLY A 2 34.32 11.91 -18.30
C GLY A 2 33.24 11.84 -19.37
N GLU A 3 32.09 11.23 -19.06
CA GLU A 3 30.94 11.22 -19.95
C GLU A 3 30.55 12.66 -20.30
N GLN A 4 30.53 12.95 -21.61
CA GLN A 4 30.08 14.23 -22.13
C GLN A 4 28.65 14.48 -21.63
N ARG A 5 28.48 15.60 -20.91
CA ARG A 5 27.22 15.94 -20.26
C ARG A 5 26.18 16.29 -21.32
N GLN A 6 25.37 15.32 -21.72
CA GLN A 6 24.25 15.51 -22.62
C GLN A 6 23.27 16.54 -22.03
N ARG A 7 22.96 17.59 -22.81
CA ARG A 7 22.03 18.64 -22.40
C ARG A 7 20.65 18.33 -22.98
N TYR A 8 19.73 17.95 -22.10
CA TYR A 8 18.34 17.73 -22.46
C TYR A 8 17.49 18.98 -22.20
N ASN A 9 16.58 19.29 -23.12
CA ASN A 9 15.62 20.39 -22.98
C ASN A 9 14.64 20.11 -21.81
N GLU A 10 14.19 21.15 -21.12
CA GLU A 10 13.25 21.02 -20.00
C GLU A 10 11.93 20.37 -20.42
N LYS A 11 11.39 20.71 -21.59
CA LYS A 11 10.17 20.09 -22.12
C LYS A 11 10.32 18.57 -22.22
N PHE A 12 11.47 18.11 -22.75
CA PHE A 12 11.78 16.70 -22.89
C PHE A 12 11.91 16.00 -21.53
N LYS A 13 12.52 16.65 -20.53
CA LYS A 13 12.62 16.08 -19.17
C LYS A 13 11.24 15.87 -18.54
N ARG A 14 10.33 16.84 -18.70
CA ARG A 14 8.95 16.73 -18.18
C ARG A 14 8.19 15.62 -18.89
N GLU A 15 8.31 15.53 -20.20
CA GLU A 15 7.67 14.49 -21.01
C GLU A 15 8.19 13.09 -20.66
N ALA A 16 9.50 12.93 -20.47
CA ALA A 16 10.11 11.68 -20.02
C ALA A 16 9.63 11.28 -18.62
N VAL A 17 9.52 12.22 -17.68
CA VAL A 17 8.99 11.94 -16.33
C VAL A 17 7.52 11.56 -16.37
N LYS A 18 6.71 12.24 -17.19
CA LYS A 18 5.30 11.89 -17.41
C LYS A 18 5.17 10.50 -18.02
N TYR A 19 5.97 10.18 -19.03
CA TYR A 19 6.02 8.87 -19.65
C TYR A 19 6.36 7.76 -18.64
N ILE A 20 7.31 8.02 -17.73
CA ILE A 20 7.64 7.08 -16.64
C ILE A 20 6.46 6.89 -15.66
N GLN A 21 5.67 7.94 -15.40
CA GLN A 21 4.50 7.84 -14.51
C GLN A 21 3.31 7.10 -15.16
N GLU A 22 3.15 7.21 -16.48
CA GLU A 22 2.06 6.60 -17.23
C GLU A 22 2.33 5.13 -17.59
N GLN A 23 3.60 4.74 -17.70
CA GLN A 23 4.01 3.38 -18.06
C GLN A 23 4.23 2.48 -16.84
N THR A 24 3.91 1.20 -16.96
CA THR A 24 4.19 0.18 -15.94
C THR A 24 5.64 -0.36 -16.01
N LYS A 25 6.44 0.13 -16.97
CA LYS A 25 7.83 -0.30 -17.17
C LYS A 25 8.74 0.28 -16.10
N THR A 26 9.85 -0.40 -15.82
CA THR A 26 10.85 0.10 -14.87
C THR A 26 11.63 1.27 -15.45
N VAL A 27 12.18 2.12 -14.57
CA VAL A 27 13.03 3.26 -14.97
C VAL A 27 14.24 2.81 -15.80
N VAL A 28 14.72 1.58 -15.57
CA VAL A 28 15.83 0.99 -16.32
C VAL A 28 15.43 0.72 -17.76
N GLU A 29 14.30 0.02 -17.98
CA GLU A 29 13.79 -0.29 -19.32
C GLU A 29 13.47 0.99 -20.12
N ILE A 30 12.89 1.99 -19.47
CA ILE A 30 12.61 3.29 -20.10
C ILE A 30 13.92 4.04 -20.42
N GLY A 31 14.94 3.91 -19.57
CA GLY A 31 16.27 4.43 -19.84
C GLY A 31 16.91 3.79 -21.08
N GLU A 32 16.77 2.47 -21.23
CA GLU A 32 17.25 1.75 -22.41
C GLU A 32 16.50 2.17 -23.68
N GLU A 33 15.18 2.33 -23.61
CA GLU A 33 14.33 2.76 -24.74
C GLU A 33 14.64 4.20 -25.20
N LEU A 34 14.90 5.10 -24.25
CA LEU A 34 15.20 6.50 -24.55
C LEU A 34 16.71 6.77 -24.79
N GLY A 35 17.58 5.78 -24.57
CA GLY A 35 19.03 5.95 -24.62
C GLY A 35 19.59 6.85 -23.50
N ILE A 36 18.93 6.88 -22.35
CA ILE A 36 19.26 7.76 -21.21
C ILE A 36 19.64 6.88 -20.02
N SER A 37 20.75 7.24 -19.35
CA SER A 37 21.14 6.53 -18.13
C SER A 37 20.04 6.57 -17.06
N PRO A 38 19.68 5.45 -16.43
CA PRO A 38 18.65 5.38 -15.39
C PRO A 38 18.91 6.37 -14.24
N GLY A 39 20.18 6.62 -13.89
CA GLY A 39 20.55 7.59 -12.86
C GLY A 39 20.14 9.04 -13.21
N VAL A 40 20.14 9.40 -14.50
CA VAL A 40 19.68 10.70 -14.98
C VAL A 40 18.15 10.79 -14.90
N LEU A 41 17.45 9.72 -15.27
CA LEU A 41 16.00 9.63 -15.15
C LEU A 41 15.54 9.70 -13.70
N HIS A 42 16.22 9.04 -12.77
CA HIS A 42 15.96 9.17 -11.33
C HIS A 42 16.12 10.62 -10.84
N ASN A 43 17.15 11.33 -11.30
CA ASN A 43 17.33 12.74 -10.97
C ASN A 43 16.21 13.63 -11.54
N TRP A 44 15.69 13.32 -12.73
CA TRP A 44 14.56 14.05 -13.30
C TRP A 44 13.26 13.71 -12.59
N LEU A 45 13.02 12.44 -12.24
CA LEU A 45 11.90 12.03 -11.40
C LEU A 45 11.91 12.78 -10.07
N ALA A 46 13.04 12.95 -9.41
CA ALA A 46 13.12 13.69 -8.15
C ALA A 46 12.79 15.20 -8.32
N LYS A 47 13.15 15.79 -9.47
CA LYS A 47 13.05 17.24 -9.71
C LYS A 47 11.76 17.67 -10.40
N TYR A 48 11.25 16.84 -11.29
CA TYR A 48 10.09 17.09 -12.16
C TYR A 48 8.95 16.10 -11.91
N ARG A 49 9.03 15.24 -10.88
CA ARG A 49 7.80 14.67 -10.30
C ARG A 49 6.96 15.86 -9.86
N GLU A 50 6.04 16.24 -10.71
CA GLU A 50 4.78 16.76 -10.25
C GLU A 50 4.12 15.54 -9.59
N PHE A 51 4.27 15.41 -8.28
CA PHE A 51 3.26 14.71 -7.50
C PHE A 51 2.00 15.46 -7.85
N GLY A 52 1.19 14.90 -8.75
CA GLY A 52 0.01 15.55 -9.29
C GLY A 52 -0.97 15.76 -8.17
N ASN A 53 -0.78 16.80 -7.36
CA ASN A 53 -1.67 17.24 -6.31
C ASN A 53 -2.30 16.08 -5.53
N GLU A 54 -1.53 15.04 -5.19
CA GLU A 54 -2.01 14.08 -4.21
C GLU A 54 -1.85 14.76 -2.85
N PRO A 55 -2.95 15.03 -2.12
CA PRO A 55 -2.90 15.51 -0.76
C PRO A 55 -2.46 14.37 0.17
N VAL A 56 -1.31 13.74 -0.12
CA VAL A 56 -0.75 12.66 0.71
C VAL A 56 -0.43 13.19 2.12
N ASN A 57 -0.24 14.51 2.27
CA ASN A 57 0.09 15.16 3.54
C ASN A 57 -0.88 16.29 3.94
N SER A 58 -2.11 16.33 3.42
CA SER A 58 -3.11 17.19 4.06
C SER A 58 -3.39 16.57 5.42
N ALA A 59 -2.99 17.25 6.50
CA ALA A 59 -3.16 16.76 7.87
C ALA A 59 -4.60 16.30 8.16
N GLU A 60 -5.58 16.87 7.45
CA GLU A 60 -6.98 16.48 7.48
C GLU A 60 -7.25 15.07 6.91
N LYS A 61 -6.62 14.70 5.79
CA LYS A 61 -6.73 13.36 5.18
C LYS A 61 -6.11 12.29 6.09
N VAL A 62 -4.96 12.61 6.69
CA VAL A 62 -4.28 11.74 7.66
C VAL A 62 -5.19 11.52 8.88
N ARG A 63 -5.77 12.60 9.42
CA ARG A 63 -6.69 12.52 10.55
C ARG A 63 -7.96 11.72 10.25
N GLU A 64 -8.53 11.86 9.04
CA GLU A 64 -9.67 11.06 8.60
C GLU A 64 -9.30 9.57 8.51
N LEU A 65 -8.14 9.25 7.93
CA LEU A 65 -7.66 7.87 7.84
C LEU A 65 -7.37 7.26 9.22
N GLU A 66 -6.77 8.02 10.14
CA GLU A 66 -6.55 7.61 11.53
C GLU A 66 -7.87 7.32 12.26
N GLN A 67 -8.89 8.18 12.08
CA GLN A 67 -10.21 7.93 12.67
C GLN A 67 -10.86 6.67 12.11
N ARG A 68 -10.78 6.44 10.79
CA ARG A 68 -11.30 5.23 10.16
C ARG A 68 -10.57 3.98 10.63
N LEU A 69 -9.24 4.04 10.77
CA LEU A 69 -8.45 2.95 11.33
C LEU A 69 -8.87 2.61 12.76
N LEU A 70 -9.04 3.63 13.62
CA LEU A 70 -9.46 3.43 15.00
C LEU A 70 -10.86 2.78 15.09
N GLU A 71 -11.78 3.18 14.23
CA GLU A 71 -13.11 2.59 14.18
C GLU A 71 -13.07 1.13 13.69
N GLN A 72 -12.25 0.83 12.70
CA GLN A 72 -12.03 -0.53 12.23
C GLN A 72 -11.37 -1.42 13.30
N GLU A 73 -10.38 -0.92 14.05
CA GLU A 73 -9.78 -1.66 15.15
C GLU A 73 -10.78 -2.00 16.25
N LYS A 74 -11.64 -1.04 16.61
CA LYS A 74 -12.73 -1.29 17.58
C LYS A 74 -13.70 -2.34 17.08
N GLU A 75 -14.09 -2.28 15.81
CA GLU A 75 -14.98 -3.28 15.22
C GLU A 75 -14.34 -4.67 15.23
N LEU A 76 -13.07 -4.77 14.84
CA LEU A 76 -12.32 -6.03 14.86
C LEU A 76 -12.22 -6.60 16.27
N GLN A 77 -11.95 -5.76 17.27
CA GLN A 77 -11.89 -6.19 18.66
C GLN A 77 -13.24 -6.69 19.17
N ALA A 78 -14.35 -5.99 18.85
CA ALA A 78 -15.69 -6.43 19.22
C ALA A 78 -16.08 -7.76 18.55
N ARG A 79 -15.71 -7.94 17.27
CA ARG A 79 -15.92 -9.20 16.56
C ARG A 79 -15.09 -10.33 17.17
N ALA A 80 -13.84 -10.08 17.54
CA ALA A 80 -12.96 -11.06 18.18
C ALA A 80 -13.52 -11.51 19.54
N GLN A 81 -14.03 -10.58 20.36
CA GLN A 81 -14.70 -10.93 21.62
C GLN A 81 -15.92 -11.82 21.39
N ARG A 82 -16.78 -11.46 20.43
CA ARG A 82 -17.96 -12.28 20.11
C ARG A 82 -17.60 -13.69 19.64
N ILE A 83 -16.52 -13.84 18.86
CA ILE A 83 -16.03 -15.15 18.45
C ILE A 83 -15.60 -15.95 19.68
N ALA A 84 -14.84 -15.34 20.60
CA ALA A 84 -14.40 -16.01 21.82
C ALA A 84 -15.58 -16.47 22.69
N ASP A 85 -16.59 -15.62 22.91
CA ASP A 85 -17.81 -15.99 23.64
C ASP A 85 -18.53 -17.18 23.00
N VAL A 86 -18.74 -17.15 21.68
CA VAL A 86 -19.43 -18.23 20.95
C VAL A 86 -18.61 -19.53 20.99
N GLU A 87 -17.28 -19.45 20.91
CA GLU A 87 -16.42 -20.62 21.04
C GLU A 87 -16.49 -21.24 22.44
N GLU A 88 -16.57 -20.42 23.49
CA GLU A 88 -16.77 -20.88 24.86
C GLU A 88 -18.13 -21.56 25.04
N GLU A 89 -19.21 -20.93 24.57
CA GLU A 89 -20.56 -21.53 24.57
C GLU A 89 -20.57 -22.89 23.86
N LEU A 90 -19.95 -22.95 22.68
CA LEU A 90 -19.84 -24.18 21.90
C LEU A 90 -19.03 -25.26 22.65
N ALA A 91 -17.98 -24.88 23.37
CA ALA A 91 -17.20 -25.80 24.19
C ALA A 91 -18.02 -26.36 25.36
N ILE A 92 -18.84 -25.54 26.01
CA ILE A 92 -19.76 -25.98 27.08
C ILE A 92 -20.79 -26.95 26.51
N VAL A 93 -21.43 -26.60 25.40
CA VAL A 93 -22.43 -27.47 24.74
C VAL A 93 -21.81 -28.79 24.31
N LYS A 94 -20.62 -28.79 23.70
CA LYS A 94 -19.90 -30.02 23.34
C LYS A 94 -19.60 -30.89 24.55
N LYS A 95 -19.16 -30.30 25.67
CA LYS A 95 -18.93 -31.03 26.93
C LYS A 95 -20.24 -31.63 27.46
N ALA A 96 -21.33 -30.87 27.47
CA ALA A 96 -22.64 -31.35 27.90
C ALA A 96 -23.12 -32.51 27.03
N VAL A 97 -23.09 -32.37 25.70
CA VAL A 97 -23.44 -33.44 24.76
C VAL A 97 -22.59 -34.68 25.01
N HIS A 98 -21.28 -34.53 25.23
CA HIS A 98 -20.40 -35.67 25.53
C HIS A 98 -20.77 -36.37 26.84
N ILE A 99 -21.15 -35.62 27.88
CA ILE A 99 -21.60 -36.19 29.17
C ILE A 99 -22.94 -36.91 28.99
N PHE A 100 -23.91 -36.28 28.33
CA PHE A 100 -25.26 -36.81 28.16
C PHE A 100 -25.38 -37.94 27.12
N SER A 101 -24.46 -38.00 26.15
CA SER A 101 -24.49 -39.02 25.09
C SER A 101 -23.77 -40.32 25.47
N LYS A 102 -23.10 -40.39 26.64
CA LYS A 102 -22.55 -41.65 27.13
C LYS A 102 -23.67 -42.47 27.79
N PRO A 103 -23.93 -43.71 27.34
CA PRO A 103 -24.91 -44.57 27.99
C PRO A 103 -24.48 -44.86 29.43
N LYS A 104 -25.41 -44.69 30.35
CA LYS A 104 -25.24 -44.98 31.77
C LYS A 104 -25.28 -46.51 31.93
N ASN A 105 -24.12 -47.13 32.11
CA ASN A 105 -24.03 -48.50 32.63
C ASN A 105 -24.19 -48.46 34.15
#